data_AF-M5SX37-F1
#
_entry.id   AF-M5SX37-F1
#
_cell.length_a   1.000
_cell.length_b   1.000
_cell.length_c   1.000
_cell.angle_alpha   90.00
_cell.angle_beta   90.00
_cell.angle_gamma   90.00
#
_symmetry.space_group_name_H-M   'P 1'
#
loop_
_entity.id
_entity.type
_entity.pdbx_description
1 polymer ?
#
loop_
_entity_poly.entity_id
_entity_poly.type
_entity_poly.pdbx_seq_one_letter_code
_entity_poly.pdbx_strand_id
1 'polypeptide(L)' 'MGMGQAAGVAATLAAKSGTTPLEVPLPEIHALLREHGQIVPGKA' A
#
# COMPACT_ATOMS: atom_id res chain seq x y z
N MET A 1 2.36 -1.56 -14.79
CA MET A 1 1.16 -2.15 -14.14
C MET A 1 1.39 -2.16 -12.64
N GLY A 2 0.79 -1.23 -11.87
CA GLY A 2 1.06 -1.08 -10.42
C GLY A 2 -0.10 -1.46 -9.49
N MET A 3 -1.31 -1.70 -10.03
CA MET A 3 -2.50 -1.94 -9.20
C MET A 3 -2.41 -3.22 -8.35
N GLY A 4 -1.83 -4.31 -8.86
CA GLY A 4 -1.72 -5.57 -8.10
C GLY A 4 -0.82 -5.48 -6.87
N GLN A 5 0.27 -4.71 -6.96
CA GLN A 5 1.18 -4.47 -5.83
C GLN A 5 0.50 -3.63 -4.75
N ALA A 6 -0.19 -2.55 -5.15
CA ALA A 6 -0.94 -1.72 -4.21
C ALA A 6 -2.05 -2.51 -3.49
N ALA A 7 -2.77 -3.37 -4.20
CA ALA A 7 -3.80 -4.23 -3.63
C ALA A 7 -3.21 -5.25 -2.63
N GLY A 8 -2.08 -5.88 -2.97
CA GLY A 8 -1.38 -6.80 -2.07
C GLY A 8 -0.88 -6.13 -0.80
N VAL A 9 -0.32 -4.92 -0.91
CA VAL A 9 0.10 -4.11 0.23
C VAL A 9 -1.10 -3.74 1.11
N ALA A 10 -2.20 -3.26 0.53
CA ALA A 10 -3.41 -2.93 1.28
C ALA A 10 -3.98 -4.14 2.02
N ALA A 11 -4.05 -5.31 1.37
CA ALA A 11 -4.51 -6.54 2.01
C ALA A 11 -3.58 -6.98 3.16
N THR A 12 -2.26 -6.86 2.97
CA THR A 12 -1.27 -7.22 4.00
C THR A 12 -1.37 -6.33 5.23
N LEU A 13 -1.44 -5.01 5.03
CA LEU A 13 -1.58 -4.04 6.12
C LEU A 13 -2.91 -4.21 6.85
N ALA A 14 -4.01 -4.43 6.10
CA ALA A 14 -5.32 -4.68 6.68
C ALA A 14 -5.33 -5.93 7.56
N ALA A 15 -4.74 -7.03 7.08
CA ALA A 15 -4.65 -8.28 7.84
C ALA A 15 -3.79 -8.12 9.10
N LYS A 16 -2.67 -7.40 9.02
CA LYS A 16 -1.80 -7.14 10.19
C LYS A 16 -2.48 -6.29 11.26
N SER A 17 -3.32 -5.34 10.85
CA SER A 17 -3.98 -4.39 11.75
C SER A 17 -5.40 -4.81 12.14
N GLY A 18 -5.89 -5.97 11.68
CA GLY A 18 -7.23 -6.46 11.98
C GLY A 18 -8.35 -5.55 11.45
N THR A 19 -8.11 -4.87 10.34
CA THR A 19 -8.99 -3.86 9.74
C THR A 19 -9.33 -4.25 8.30
N THR A 20 -10.09 -3.43 7.58
CA THR A 20 -10.42 -3.67 6.16
C THR A 20 -9.46 -2.94 5.23
N PRO A 21 -9.22 -3.41 3.99
CA PRO A 21 -8.35 -2.72 3.03
C PRO A 21 -8.75 -1.27 2.73
N LEU A 22 -10.03 -0.92 2.91
CA LEU A 22 -10.54 0.44 2.72
C LEU A 22 -10.08 1.40 3.84
N GLU A 23 -9.81 0.87 5.03
CA GLU A 23 -9.39 1.63 6.20
C GLU A 23 -7.86 1.81 6.28
N VAL A 24 -7.11 1.14 5.41
CA VAL A 24 -5.65 1.26 5.37
C VAL A 24 -5.24 2.63 4.80
N PRO A 25 -4.45 3.44 5.52
CA PRO A 25 -4.03 4.75 5.04
C PRO A 25 -3.13 4.65 3.79
N LEU A 26 -3.43 5.46 2.77
CA LEU A 26 -2.59 5.60 1.57
C LEU A 26 -1.10 5.89 1.86
N PRO A 27 -0.73 6.72 2.87
CA PRO A 27 0.67 6.92 3.22
C PRO A 27 1.40 5.64 3.62
N GLU A 28 0.74 4.72 4.32
CA GLU A 28 1.33 3.43 4.72
C GLU A 28 1.53 2.51 3.52
N ILE A 29 0.55 2.50 2.59
CA ILE A 29 0.67 1.76 1.33
C ILE A 29 1.87 2.28 0.53
N HIS A 30 2.01 3.60 0.41
CA HIS A 30 3.12 4.22 -0.29
C HIS A 30 4.47 3.97 0.40
N ALA A 31 4.51 3.97 1.73
CA ALA A 31 5.73 3.69 2.48
C ALA A 31 6.21 2.25 2.21
N LEU A 32 5.32 1.27 2.34
CA LEU A 32 5.67 -0.15 2.15
C LEU A 32 6.04 -0.46 0.70
N LEU A 33 5.33 0.15 -0.28
CA LEU A 33 5.71 0.05 -1.69
C LEU A 33 7.13 0.58 -1.95
N ARG A 34 7.49 1.74 -1.37
CA ARG A 34 8.84 2.30 -1.52
C ARG A 34 9.89 1.44 -0.82
N GLU A 35 9.59 0.88 0.34
CA GLU A 35 10.47 -0.06 1.06
C GLU A 35 10.85 -1.26 0.17
N HIS A 36 9.90 -1.78 -0.60
CA HIS A 36 10.13 -2.86 -1.57
C HIS A 36 10.57 -2.37 -2.97
N GLY A 37 11.08 -1.14 -3.07
CA GLY A 37 11.67 -0.60 -4.30
C GLY A 37 10.68 -0.27 -5.41
N GLN A 38 9.37 -0.22 -5.12
CA GLN A 38 8.37 0.18 -6.10
C GLN A 38 8.39 1.70 -6.30
N ILE A 39 8.24 2.12 -7.57
CA ILE A 39 8.11 3.53 -7.92
C ILE A 39 6.70 4.00 -7.58
N VAL A 40 6.60 4.83 -6.55
CA VAL A 40 5.35 5.48 -6.14
C VAL A 40 5.36 6.92 -6.67
N PRO A 41 4.45 7.30 -7.58
CA PRO A 41 4.35 8.67 -8.07
C PRO A 41 4.21 9.67 -6.92
N GLY A 42 5.02 10.73 -6.93
CA GLY A 42 4.83 11.90 -6.07
C GLY A 42 3.71 12.80 -6.60
N LYS A 43 3.21 13.72 -5.78
CA LYS A 43 2.38 14.83 -6.30
C LYS A 43 3.24 15.68 -7.25
N ALA A 44 2.70 15.94 -8.44
CA ALA A 44 3.15 17.03 -9.30
C ALA A 44 2.75 18.39 -8.71
#